data_AF-V7GBI4-F1
#
_entry.id   AF-V7GBI4-F1
#
_cell.length_a   1.000
_cell.length_b   1.000
_cell.length_c   1.000
_cell.angle_alpha   90.00
_cell.angle_beta   90.00
_cell.angle_gamma   90.00
#
_symmetry.space_group_name_H-M   'P 1'
#
loop_
_entity.id
_entity.type
_entity.pdbx_description
1 polymer ?
#
loop_
_entity_poly.entity_id
_entity_poly.type
_entity_poly.pdbx_seq_one_letter_code
_entity_poly.pdbx_strand_id
1 'polypeptide(L)' 'MIVPAEFPELQALAWNRDAARPIPAEEAFALYEHNWRFVDQKRLTMREKMLVQSLADKFGHGVLLTAG' A
#
# COMPACT_ATOMS: atom_id res chain seq x y z
N MET A 1 -5.40 10.35 5.60
CA MET A 1 -5.99 10.08 4.26
C MET A 1 -4.85 10.00 3.28
N ILE A 2 -4.85 9.01 2.40
CA ILE A 2 -3.81 8.74 1.40
C ILE A 2 -4.52 8.79 0.05
N VAL A 3 -3.94 9.49 -0.92
CA VAL A 3 -4.48 9.54 -2.29
C VAL A 3 -3.75 8.49 -3.12
N PRO A 4 -4.43 7.42 -3.59
CA PRO A 4 -3.78 6.37 -4.38
C PRO A 4 -3.02 6.90 -5.61
N ALA A 5 -3.53 7.94 -6.26
CA ALA A 5 -2.90 8.55 -7.43
C ALA A 5 -1.51 9.16 -7.17
N GLU A 6 -1.13 9.44 -5.92
CA GLU A 6 0.24 9.88 -5.58
C GLU A 6 1.26 8.75 -5.56
N PHE A 7 0.81 7.49 -5.62
CA PHE A 7 1.63 6.31 -5.38
C PHE A 7 1.41 5.31 -6.54
N PRO A 8 2.42 5.04 -7.37
CA PRO A 8 2.24 4.27 -8.60
C PRO A 8 1.78 2.83 -8.37
N GLU A 9 2.20 2.19 -7.27
CA GLU A 9 1.72 0.85 -6.94
C GLU A 9 0.34 0.93 -6.29
N LEU A 10 0.11 1.84 -5.35
CA LEU A 10 -1.23 2.00 -4.76
C LEU A 10 -2.30 2.34 -5.81
N GLN A 11 -1.97 3.17 -6.79
CA GLN A 11 -2.83 3.49 -7.94
C GLN A 11 -3.13 2.23 -8.75
N ALA A 12 -2.13 1.39 -9.01
CA ALA A 12 -2.31 0.13 -9.72
C ALA A 12 -3.17 -0.86 -8.92
N LEU A 13 -3.01 -0.92 -7.59
CA LEU A 13 -3.86 -1.73 -6.71
C LEU A 13 -5.30 -1.20 -6.64
N ALA A 14 -5.45 0.12 -6.71
CA ALA A 14 -6.71 0.82 -6.71
C ALA A 14 -7.37 0.88 -8.10
N TRP A 15 -6.97 0.05 -9.07
CA TRP A 15 -7.49 0.09 -10.45
C TRP A 15 -9.02 -0.04 -10.56
N ASN A 16 -9.67 -0.74 -9.62
CA ASN A 16 -11.13 -0.93 -9.60
C ASN A 16 -11.88 0.20 -8.86
N ARG A 17 -11.18 1.26 -8.43
CA ARG A 17 -11.73 2.38 -7.67
C ARG A 17 -11.14 3.70 -8.18
N ASP A 18 -11.71 4.82 -7.73
CA ASP A 18 -11.18 6.13 -8.08
C ASP A 18 -9.87 6.40 -7.32
N ALA A 19 -8.74 6.38 -8.04
CA ALA A 19 -7.43 6.65 -7.47
C ALA A 19 -7.23 8.11 -7.04
N ALA A 20 -8.05 9.05 -7.54
CA ALA A 20 -8.02 10.44 -7.10
C ALA A 20 -8.76 10.65 -5.77
N ARG A 21 -9.56 9.66 -5.33
CA ARG A 21 -10.28 9.73 -4.08
C ARG A 21 -9.35 9.42 -2.90
N PRO A 22 -9.22 10.32 -1.90
CA PRO A 22 -8.45 10.03 -0.70
C PRO A 22 -9.11 8.91 0.10
N ILE A 23 -8.34 7.89 0.44
CA ILE A 23 -8.77 6.76 1.27
C ILE A 23 -8.12 6.79 2.65
N PRO A 24 -8.72 6.16 3.67
CA PRO A 24 -8.10 6.00 4.98
C PRO A 24 -6.78 5.22 4.89
N ALA A 25 -5.90 5.43 5.88
CA ALA A 25 -4.63 4.74 5.95
C ALA A 25 -4.80 3.21 6.11
N GLU A 26 -5.79 2.79 6.89
CA GLU A 26 -6.17 1.39 7.08
C GLU A 26 -6.60 0.73 5.76
N GLU A 27 -7.39 1.44 4.94
CA GLU A 27 -7.86 0.91 3.66
C GLU A 27 -6.72 0.82 2.63
N ALA A 28 -5.79 1.79 2.63
CA ALA A 28 -4.58 1.71 1.84
C ALA A 28 -3.70 0.52 2.27
N PHE A 29 -3.59 0.26 3.58
CA PHE A 29 -2.88 -0.90 4.08
C PHE A 29 -3.53 -2.22 3.66
N ALA A 30 -4.86 -2.34 3.79
CA ALA A 30 -5.60 -3.52 3.35
C ALA A 30 -5.42 -3.79 1.84
N LEU A 31 -5.35 -2.74 1.02
CA LEU A 31 -5.02 -2.84 -0.40
C LEU A 31 -3.63 -3.44 -0.61
N TYR A 32 -2.61 -2.88 0.05
CA TYR A 32 -1.24 -3.39 -0.05
C TYR A 32 -1.13 -4.83 0.46
N GLU A 33 -1.76 -5.18 1.57
CA GLU A 33 -1.71 -6.50 2.17
C GLU A 33 -2.33 -7.56 1.26
N HIS A 34 -3.57 -7.34 0.80
CA HIS A 34 -4.27 -8.29 -0.08
C HIS A 34 -3.60 -8.46 -1.44
N ASN A 35 -2.99 -7.40 -1.95
CA ASN A 35 -2.42 -7.37 -3.30
C ASN A 35 -0.89 -7.35 -3.28
N TRP A 36 -0.24 -7.65 -2.15
CA TRP A 36 1.21 -7.56 -2.00
C TRP A 36 1.97 -8.32 -3.08
N ARG A 37 1.46 -9.50 -3.48
CA ARG A 37 2.03 -10.31 -4.57
C ARG A 37 2.07 -9.63 -5.94
N PHE A 38 1.26 -8.59 -6.15
CA PHE A 38 1.20 -7.82 -7.39
C PHE A 38 2.01 -6.52 -7.31
N VAL A 39 2.51 -6.17 -6.13
CA VAL A 39 3.33 -4.98 -5.93
C VAL A 39 4.69 -5.22 -6.56
N ASP A 40 5.02 -4.43 -7.58
CA ASP A 40 6.31 -4.42 -8.23
C ASP A 40 7.31 -3.58 -7.42
N GLN A 41 8.26 -4.27 -6.80
CA GLN A 41 9.33 -3.64 -6.02
C GLN A 41 10.22 -2.70 -6.84
N LYS A 42 10.22 -2.80 -8.17
CA LYS A 42 10.96 -1.90 -9.07
C LYS A 42 10.24 -0.56 -9.24
N ARG A 43 8.91 -0.54 -9.12
CA ARG A 43 8.07 0.66 -9.25
C ARG A 43 7.79 1.34 -7.91
N LEU A 44 7.98 0.61 -6.80
CA LEU A 44 7.96 1.15 -5.44
C LEU A 44 8.99 2.26 -5.26
N THR A 45 8.50 3.50 -5.22
CA THR A 45 9.33 4.68 -4.92
C THR A 45 9.76 4.69 -3.45
N MET A 46 10.83 5.43 -3.13
CA MET A 46 11.30 5.54 -1.73
C MET A 46 10.21 6.10 -0.80
N ARG A 47 9.41 7.06 -1.27
CA ARG A 47 8.29 7.63 -0.51
C ARG A 47 7.18 6.60 -0.26
N GLU A 48 6.89 5.77 -1.25
CA GLU A 48 5.90 4.70 -1.13
C GLU A 48 6.36 3.60 -0.18
N LYS A 49 7.64 3.23 -0.23
CA LYS A 49 8.22 2.27 0.74
C LYS A 49 8.10 2.75 2.18
N MET A 50 8.39 4.04 2.44
CA MET A 50 8.20 4.64 3.77
C MET A 50 6.73 4.63 4.19
N LEU A 51 5.81 4.89 3.26
CA LEU A 51 4.38 4.81 3.53
C LEU A 51 3.97 3.39 3.93
N VAL A 52 4.31 2.38 3.11
CA VAL A 52 4.00 0.98 3.37
C VAL A 52 4.58 0.53 4.70
N GLN A 53 5.83 0.89 5.00
CA GLN A 53 6.45 0.58 6.29
C GLN A 53 5.69 1.23 7.45
N SER A 54 5.36 2.52 7.37
CA SER A 54 4.60 3.20 8.41
C SER A 54 3.20 2.62 8.60
N LEU A 55 2.55 2.18 7.51
CA LEU A 55 1.27 1.49 7.55
C LEU A 55 1.41 0.10 8.19
N ALA A 56 2.45 -0.67 7.84
CA ALA A 56 2.72 -1.97 8.44
C ALA A 56 3.04 -1.88 9.93
N ASP A 57 3.80 -0.86 10.35
CA ASP A 57 4.09 -0.62 11.77
C ASP A 57 2.81 -0.24 12.55
N LYS A 58 1.89 0.47 11.90
CA LYS A 58 0.65 0.96 12.52
C LYS A 58 -0.49 -0.05 12.52
N PHE A 59 -0.64 -0.84 11.46
CA PHE A 59 -1.78 -1.74 11.23
C PHE A 59 -1.38 -3.22 11.16
N GLY A 60 -0.12 -3.52 10.82
CA GLY A 60 0.35 -4.88 10.61
C GLY A 60 0.60 -5.69 11.89
N HIS A 61 0.46 -5.09 13.09
CA HIS A 61 0.50 -5.73 14.42
C HIS A 61 1.41 -6.99 14.55
N GLY A 62 2.62 -6.95 13.97
CA GLY A 62 3.61 -8.02 14.10
C GLY A 62 3.42 -9.26 13.21
N VAL A 63 2.48 -9.29 12.27
CA VAL A 63 2.34 -10.39 11.28
C VAL A 63 2.87 -9.94 9.92
N LEU A 64 4.05 -9.32 9.91
CA LEU A 64 4.85 -9.20 8.69
C LEU A 64 5.45 -10.59 8.41
N LEU A 65 4.70 -11.37 7.64
CA LEU A 65 5.18 -12.36 6.68
C LEU A 65 6.50 -13.07 7.07
N THR A 66 6.40 -14.06 7.97
CA THR A 66 7.37 -15.16 8.00
C THR A 66 7.22 -15.98 6.72
N ALA A 67 7.74 -15.46 5.61
CA ALA A 67 8.11 -16.29 4.47
C ALA A 67 9.51 -16.83 4.78
N GLY A 68 9.53 -17.93 5.55
CA GLY A 68 10.70 -18.80 5.71
C GLY A 68 10.84 -19.75 4.54
#